data_AF-A0A534MQF5-F1
#
_entry.id   AF-A0A534MQF5-F1
#
_cell.length_a   1.000
_cell.length_b   1.000
_cell.length_c   1.000
_cell.angle_alpha   90.00
_cell.angle_beta   90.00
_cell.angle_gamma   90.00
#
_symmetry.space_group_name_H-M   'P 1'
#
loop_
_entity.id
_entity.type
_entity.pdbx_description
1 polymer ?
#
loop_
_entity_poly.entity_id
_entity_poly.type
_entity_poly.pdbx_seq_one_letter_code
_entity_poly.pdbx_strand_id
1 'polypeptide(L)'
;MNCLMVVFNTIGIEKKDTDKLAGGWGLAHLSLGAMMVLVGVATFMNDPVAVPNLPAISGFFGIALVFYGFFWIFLGASLVRGADLRPIGHVSIGFAIVDLWFLNSSLKFTALTGGKYVSLTILLVVLTVVFFVLYAGVHGKAVAFKVNAVLLIILALLGFYLAFSLIYPGGYVPF
;
A
#
# COMPACT_ATOMS: atom_id res chain seq x y z
N MET A 1 3.70 5.31 27.35
CA MET A 1 3.43 6.24 26.23
C MET A 1 3.14 5.37 25.00
N ASN A 2 1.87 5.25 24.61
CA ASN A 2 1.45 4.33 23.53
C ASN A 2 1.99 4.80 22.17
N CYS A 3 2.42 3.86 21.32
CA CYS A 3 2.94 4.16 19.99
C CYS A 3 1.96 5.01 19.17
N LEU A 4 0.64 4.80 19.34
CA LEU A 4 -0.43 5.64 18.79
C LEU A 4 -0.28 7.13 19.16
N MET A 5 -0.02 7.44 20.44
CA MET A 5 0.10 8.81 20.95
C MET A 5 1.29 9.54 20.32
N VAL A 6 2.35 8.80 19.99
CA VAL A 6 3.51 9.32 19.25
C VAL A 6 3.15 9.56 17.78
N VAL A 7 2.39 8.66 17.12
CA VAL A 7 1.92 8.89 15.74
C VAL A 7 1.14 10.20 15.63
N PHE A 8 0.13 10.41 16.48
CA PHE A 8 -0.74 11.60 16.41
C PHE A 8 -0.03 12.92 16.73
N ASN A 9 0.84 12.94 17.74
CA ASN A 9 1.64 14.13 18.05
C ASN A 9 2.65 14.47 16.93
N THR A 10 2.97 13.51 16.07
CA THR A 10 4.03 13.63 15.06
C THR A 10 3.44 14.09 13.72
N ILE A 11 2.20 13.74 13.37
CA ILE A 11 1.50 14.28 12.17
C ILE A 11 0.87 15.67 12.36
N GLY A 12 1.16 16.38 13.45
CA GLY A 12 0.64 17.73 13.69
C GLY A 12 -0.85 17.76 14.04
N ILE A 13 -1.44 16.62 14.41
CA ILE A 13 -2.79 16.61 14.97
C ILE A 13 -2.65 16.95 16.46
N GLU A 14 -2.63 18.24 16.75
CA GLU A 14 -2.56 18.77 18.11
C GLU A 14 -3.76 18.29 18.93
N LYS A 15 -3.46 17.44 19.92
CA LYS A 15 -4.07 17.32 21.26
C LYS A 15 -5.59 17.20 21.44
N LYS A 16 -6.42 17.18 20.40
CA LYS A 16 -7.87 16.91 20.54
C LYS A 16 -8.19 15.52 19.99
N ASP A 17 -8.31 14.56 20.90
CA ASP A 17 -8.85 13.21 20.66
C ASP A 17 -8.04 12.27 19.76
N THR A 18 -6.79 11.97 20.14
CA THR A 18 -5.95 10.93 19.49
C THR A 18 -6.65 9.59 19.37
N ASP A 19 -7.51 9.23 20.34
CA ASP A 19 -8.25 7.96 20.35
C ASP A 19 -9.41 7.96 19.34
N LYS A 20 -10.02 9.12 19.05
CA LYS A 20 -11.09 9.22 18.04
C LYS A 20 -10.53 9.24 16.62
N LEU A 21 -9.36 9.84 16.43
CA LEU A 21 -8.72 9.94 15.11
C LEU A 21 -8.12 8.60 14.67
N ALA A 22 -7.57 7.81 15.59
CA ALA A 22 -7.08 6.46 15.29
C ALA A 22 -8.15 5.54 14.73
N GLY A 23 -9.36 5.59 15.30
CA GLY A 23 -10.50 4.83 14.81
C GLY A 23 -10.88 5.22 13.38
N GLY A 24 -10.94 6.52 13.09
CA GLY A 24 -11.24 7.04 11.74
C GLY A 24 -10.22 6.59 10.69
N TRP A 25 -8.92 6.73 10.99
CA TRP A 25 -7.86 6.22 10.11
C TRP A 25 -7.92 4.70 9.98
N GLY A 26 -8.22 3.97 11.06
CA GLY A 26 -8.37 2.51 11.02
C GLY A 26 -9.50 2.06 10.10
N LEU A 27 -10.65 2.74 10.13
CA LEU A 27 -11.78 2.48 9.23
C LEU A 27 -11.46 2.75 7.76
N ALA A 28 -10.68 3.80 7.47
CA ALA A 28 -10.23 4.08 6.11
C ALA A 28 -9.35 2.95 5.56
N HIS A 29 -8.39 2.45 6.35
CA HIS A 29 -7.53 1.33 5.95
C HIS A 29 -8.30 0.01 5.83
N LEU A 30 -9.27 -0.24 6.71
CA LEU A 30 -10.17 -1.40 6.60
C LEU A 30 -10.98 -1.36 5.29
N SER A 31 -11.56 -0.20 4.97
CA SER A 31 -12.35 -0.03 3.75
C SER A 31 -11.50 -0.18 2.50
N LEU A 32 -10.31 0.45 2.49
CA LEU A 32 -9.33 0.30 1.42
C LEU A 32 -8.92 -1.16 1.24
N GLY A 33 -8.54 -1.83 2.32
CA GLY A 33 -8.10 -3.22 2.27
C GLY A 33 -9.19 -4.17 1.79
N ALA A 34 -10.43 -3.99 2.26
CA ALA A 34 -11.58 -4.76 1.78
C ALA A 34 -11.84 -4.54 0.29
N MET A 35 -11.79 -3.28 -0.19
CA MET A 35 -11.93 -2.98 -1.61
C MET A 35 -10.81 -3.61 -2.44
N MET A 36 -9.56 -3.53 -1.99
CA MET A 36 -8.43 -4.15 -2.68
C MET A 36 -8.57 -5.67 -2.77
N VAL A 37 -9.02 -6.34 -1.71
CA VAL A 37 -9.29 -7.79 -1.77
C VAL A 37 -10.40 -8.09 -2.78
N LEU A 38 -11.54 -7.40 -2.71
CA LEU A 38 -12.66 -7.64 -3.62
C LEU A 38 -12.29 -7.40 -5.10
N VAL A 39 -11.67 -6.26 -5.40
CA VAL A 39 -11.20 -5.93 -6.75
C VAL A 39 -10.10 -6.88 -7.20
N GLY A 40 -9.19 -7.27 -6.30
CA GLY A 40 -8.12 -8.20 -6.61
C GLY A 40 -8.63 -9.59 -6.97
N VAL A 41 -9.57 -10.14 -6.21
CA VAL A 41 -10.23 -11.41 -6.53
C VAL A 41 -10.99 -11.32 -7.85
N ALA A 42 -11.78 -10.26 -8.05
CA ALA A 42 -12.52 -10.07 -9.30
C ALA A 42 -11.58 -9.97 -10.52
N THR A 43 -10.46 -9.25 -10.38
CA THR A 43 -9.44 -9.11 -11.43
C THR A 43 -8.77 -10.44 -11.74
N PHE A 44 -8.46 -11.24 -10.71
CA PHE A 44 -7.88 -12.57 -10.88
C PHE A 44 -8.85 -13.54 -11.58
N MET A 45 -10.14 -13.47 -11.25
CA MET A 45 -11.17 -14.37 -11.80
C MET A 45 -11.58 -14.02 -13.24
N ASN A 46 -11.50 -12.75 -13.64
CA ASN A 46 -11.99 -12.30 -14.94
C ASN A 46 -11.01 -12.52 -16.11
N ASP A 47 -9.73 -12.79 -15.85
CA ASP A 47 -8.77 -13.00 -16.94
C ASP A 47 -7.60 -13.92 -16.54
N PRO A 48 -7.76 -15.25 -16.69
CA PRO A 48 -6.67 -16.21 -16.48
C PRO A 48 -5.78 -16.40 -17.72
N VAL A 49 -5.91 -15.57 -18.78
CA VAL A 49 -5.23 -15.84 -20.06
C VAL A 49 -3.73 -15.55 -19.96
N ALA A 50 -3.00 -16.59 -19.57
CA ALA A 50 -1.56 -16.69 -19.71
C ALA A 50 -1.22 -16.53 -21.20
N VAL A 51 -0.71 -15.37 -21.58
CA VAL A 51 0.03 -15.22 -22.83
C VAL A 51 1.26 -16.13 -22.69
N PRO A 52 1.57 -16.99 -23.67
CA PRO A 52 2.78 -17.81 -23.61
C PRO A 52 4.00 -16.89 -23.39
N ASN A 53 4.73 -17.12 -22.30
CA ASN A 53 5.93 -16.36 -21.86
C ASN A 53 5.71 -15.04 -21.10
N LEU A 54 4.48 -14.66 -20.74
CA LEU A 54 4.20 -13.53 -19.85
C LEU A 54 3.14 -13.95 -18.81
N PRO A 55 3.39 -13.80 -17.49
CA PRO A 55 2.33 -13.97 -16.51
C PRO A 55 1.19 -13.00 -16.89
N ALA A 56 -0.05 -13.49 -16.91
CA ALA A 56 -1.21 -12.65 -17.19
C ALA A 56 -1.15 -11.43 -16.26
N ILE A 57 -0.99 -10.23 -16.84
CA ILE A 57 -0.79 -8.99 -16.08
C ILE A 57 -1.96 -8.77 -15.12
N SER A 58 -3.17 -9.15 -15.52
CA SER A 58 -4.39 -9.26 -14.70
C SER A 58 -4.18 -10.12 -13.44
N GLY A 59 -3.67 -11.34 -13.59
CA GLY A 59 -3.38 -12.25 -12.49
C GLY A 59 -2.33 -11.69 -11.52
N PHE A 60 -1.29 -11.05 -12.05
CA PHE A 60 -0.28 -10.35 -11.24
C PHE A 60 -0.90 -9.22 -10.40
N PHE A 61 -1.69 -8.35 -11.03
CA PHE A 61 -2.40 -7.26 -10.33
C PHE A 61 -3.41 -7.78 -9.31
N GLY A 62 -4.17 -8.83 -9.66
CA GLY A 62 -5.15 -9.43 -8.77
C GLY A 62 -4.51 -9.98 -7.49
N ILE A 63 -3.43 -10.75 -7.62
CA ILE A 63 -2.69 -11.30 -6.47
C ILE A 63 -2.08 -10.17 -5.64
N ALA A 64 -1.48 -9.17 -6.27
CA ALA A 64 -0.91 -8.01 -5.58
C ALA A 64 -1.97 -7.26 -4.75
N LEU A 65 -3.13 -6.96 -5.34
CA LEU A 65 -4.22 -6.27 -4.67
C LEU A 65 -4.75 -7.06 -3.46
N VAL A 66 -4.95 -8.37 -3.61
CA VAL A 66 -5.37 -9.23 -2.48
C VAL A 66 -4.32 -9.22 -1.38
N PHE A 67 -3.05 -9.40 -1.74
CA PHE A 67 -1.94 -9.42 -0.78
C PHE A 67 -1.89 -8.12 0.04
N TYR A 68 -1.75 -6.97 -0.61
CA TYR A 68 -1.70 -5.69 0.12
C TYR A 68 -3.03 -5.36 0.80
N GLY A 69 -4.17 -5.81 0.27
CA GLY A 69 -5.47 -5.68 0.91
C GLY A 69 -5.50 -6.29 2.31
N PHE A 70 -4.91 -7.48 2.50
CA PHE A 70 -4.78 -8.08 3.82
C PHE A 70 -3.91 -7.27 4.78
N PHE A 71 -2.83 -6.64 4.29
CA PHE A 71 -2.03 -5.75 5.13
C PHE A 71 -2.85 -4.58 5.66
N TRP A 72 -3.61 -3.90 4.78
CA TRP A 72 -4.42 -2.76 5.18
C TRP A 72 -5.57 -3.14 6.11
N ILE A 73 -6.18 -4.32 5.93
CA ILE A 73 -7.16 -4.86 6.86
C ILE A 73 -6.52 -5.08 8.23
N PHE A 74 -5.33 -5.68 8.28
CA PHE A 74 -4.66 -5.99 9.55
C PHE A 74 -4.22 -4.70 10.30
N LEU A 75 -3.65 -3.74 9.58
CA LEU A 75 -3.33 -2.41 10.11
C LEU A 75 -4.60 -1.69 10.59
N GLY A 76 -5.63 -1.62 9.75
CA GLY A 76 -6.87 -0.92 10.05
C GLY A 76 -7.60 -1.52 11.25
N ALA A 77 -7.72 -2.85 11.32
CA ALA A 77 -8.33 -3.55 12.46
C ALA A 77 -7.57 -3.33 13.77
N SER A 78 -6.24 -3.17 13.70
CA SER A 78 -5.41 -2.89 14.87
C SER A 78 -5.59 -1.45 15.35
N LEU A 79 -5.69 -0.50 14.42
CA LEU A 79 -5.97 0.91 14.72
C LEU A 79 -7.36 1.12 15.32
N VAL A 80 -8.40 0.50 14.75
CA VAL A 80 -9.77 0.57 15.28
C VAL A 80 -9.86 0.02 16.71
N ARG A 81 -9.10 -1.04 17.00
CA ARG A 81 -9.07 -1.66 18.33
C ARG A 81 -8.10 -0.97 19.31
N GLY A 82 -7.35 0.03 18.87
CA GLY A 82 -6.29 0.64 19.69
C GLY A 82 -5.21 -0.36 20.14
N ALA A 83 -4.98 -1.40 19.34
CA ALA A 83 -4.06 -2.47 19.67
C ALA A 83 -2.58 -2.02 19.58
N ASP A 84 -1.69 -2.80 20.20
CA ASP A 84 -0.26 -2.63 20.01
C ASP A 84 0.11 -2.83 18.53
N LEU A 85 0.85 -1.88 17.95
CA LEU A 85 1.26 -1.89 16.55
C LEU A 85 2.61 -2.58 16.33
N ARG A 86 3.33 -3.00 17.37
CA ARG A 86 4.59 -3.75 17.20
C ARG A 86 4.44 -5.02 16.36
N PRO A 87 3.38 -5.85 16.53
CA PRO A 87 3.14 -6.98 15.64
C PRO A 87 2.95 -6.55 14.18
N ILE A 88 2.31 -5.40 13.93
CA ILE A 88 2.13 -4.85 12.58
C ILE A 88 3.48 -4.53 11.93
N GLY A 89 4.42 -3.96 12.68
CA GLY A 89 5.78 -3.73 12.17
C GLY A 89 6.49 -5.03 11.78
N HIS A 90 6.39 -6.09 12.58
CA HIS A 90 7.01 -7.36 12.22
C HIS A 90 6.38 -7.96 10.95
N VAL A 91 5.05 -7.89 10.86
CA VAL A 91 4.31 -8.32 9.67
C VAL A 91 4.71 -7.47 8.46
N SER A 92 4.90 -6.15 8.60
CA SER A 92 5.29 -5.28 7.48
C SER A 92 6.62 -5.69 6.85
N ILE A 93 7.57 -6.23 7.61
CA ILE A 93 8.81 -6.78 7.04
C ILE A 93 8.54 -7.99 6.13
N GLY A 94 7.64 -8.90 6.54
CA GLY A 94 7.20 -10.00 5.69
C GLY A 94 6.56 -9.50 4.38
N PHE A 95 5.72 -8.46 4.48
CA PHE A 95 5.15 -7.79 3.32
C PHE A 95 6.22 -7.15 2.42
N ALA A 96 7.23 -6.49 2.99
CA ALA A 96 8.33 -5.90 2.24
C ALA A 96 9.13 -6.94 1.44
N ILE A 97 9.38 -8.12 2.01
CA ILE A 97 10.11 -9.19 1.33
C ILE A 97 9.32 -9.70 0.11
N VAL A 98 8.02 -9.92 0.27
CA VAL A 98 7.16 -10.34 -0.85
C VAL A 98 7.00 -9.21 -1.88
N ASP A 99 6.98 -7.95 -1.43
CA ASP A 99 6.94 -6.77 -2.28
C ASP A 99 8.17 -6.67 -3.20
N LEU A 100 9.36 -7.07 -2.74
CA LEU A 100 10.55 -7.17 -3.60
C LEU A 100 10.36 -8.17 -4.75
N TRP A 101 9.59 -9.25 -4.55
CA TRP A 101 9.25 -10.20 -5.61
C TRP A 101 8.26 -9.59 -6.62
N PHE A 102 7.26 -8.84 -6.15
CA PHE A 102 6.36 -8.06 -7.01
C PHE A 102 7.13 -7.01 -7.81
N LEU A 103 8.08 -6.31 -7.18
CA LEU A 103 8.92 -5.30 -7.81
C LEU A 103 9.81 -5.89 -8.92
N ASN A 104 10.46 -7.03 -8.66
CA ASN A 104 11.24 -7.73 -9.67
C ASN A 104 10.38 -8.13 -10.89
N SER A 105 9.15 -8.59 -10.65
CA SER A 105 8.21 -8.92 -11.71
C SER A 105 7.75 -7.68 -12.48
N SER A 106 7.46 -6.58 -11.78
CA SER A 106 7.11 -5.28 -12.38
C SER A 106 8.22 -4.71 -13.27
N LEU A 107 9.48 -4.87 -12.87
CA LEU A 107 10.64 -4.47 -13.69
C LEU A 107 10.68 -5.23 -15.02
N LYS A 108 10.43 -6.54 -14.99
CA LYS A 108 10.36 -7.37 -16.21
C LYS A 108 9.23 -6.92 -17.13
N PHE A 109 8.03 -6.68 -16.59
CA PHE A 109 6.91 -6.14 -17.38
C PHE A 109 7.24 -4.78 -17.99
N THR A 110 7.87 -3.90 -17.22
CA THR A 110 8.24 -2.55 -17.67
C THR A 110 9.24 -2.62 -18.83
N ALA A 111 10.27 -3.48 -18.72
CA ALA A 111 11.25 -3.67 -19.79
C ALA A 111 10.62 -4.23 -21.07
N LEU A 112 9.73 -5.22 -20.95
CA LEU A 112 9.07 -5.86 -22.09
C LEU A 112 8.04 -4.97 -22.79
N THR A 113 7.56 -3.92 -22.13
CA THR A 113 6.46 -3.06 -22.62
C THR A 113 6.94 -1.65 -22.97
N GLY A 114 8.25 -1.44 -23.10
CA GLY A 114 8.83 -0.16 -23.48
C GLY A 114 8.60 0.95 -22.43
N GLY A 115 8.48 0.60 -21.15
CA GLY A 115 8.31 1.57 -20.06
C GLY A 115 6.87 1.84 -19.65
N LYS A 116 5.87 1.15 -20.22
CA LYS A 116 4.45 1.38 -19.92
C LYS A 116 4.08 1.23 -18.43
N TYR A 117 4.81 0.41 -17.67
CA TYR A 117 4.54 0.11 -16.26
C TYR A 117 5.54 0.71 -15.27
N VAL A 118 6.30 1.76 -15.64
CA VAL A 118 7.25 2.43 -14.74
C VAL A 118 6.56 2.95 -13.47
N SER A 119 5.38 3.56 -13.59
CA SER A 119 4.66 4.12 -12.44
C SER A 119 4.24 3.05 -11.42
N LEU A 120 3.94 1.83 -11.87
CA LEU A 120 3.71 0.69 -10.97
C LEU A 120 4.98 0.31 -10.22
N THR A 121 6.10 0.24 -10.92
CA THR A 121 7.40 -0.06 -10.30
C THR A 121 7.75 0.98 -9.23
N ILE A 122 7.54 2.27 -9.50
CA ILE A 122 7.76 3.35 -8.53
C ILE A 122 6.83 3.18 -7.32
N LEU A 123 5.55 2.86 -7.55
CA LEU A 123 4.61 2.61 -6.45
C LEU A 123 5.09 1.48 -5.55
N LEU A 124 5.55 0.35 -6.12
CA LEU A 124 6.08 -0.78 -5.35
C LEU A 124 7.35 -0.40 -4.57
N VAL A 125 8.26 0.37 -5.16
CA VAL A 125 9.45 0.88 -4.43
C VAL A 125 9.03 1.70 -3.21
N VAL A 126 8.10 2.64 -3.39
CA VAL A 126 7.60 3.47 -2.29
C VAL A 126 6.92 2.60 -1.23
N LEU A 127 6.15 1.60 -1.64
CA LEU A 127 5.48 0.68 -0.74
C LEU A 127 6.48 -0.15 0.09
N THR A 128 7.58 -0.62 -0.53
CA THR A 128 8.65 -1.32 0.17
C THR A 128 9.24 -0.42 1.26
N VAL A 129 9.50 0.86 0.94
CA VAL A 129 10.03 1.83 1.90
C VAL A 129 9.04 2.09 3.02
N VAL A 130 7.75 2.23 2.72
CA VAL A 130 6.67 2.36 3.73
C VAL A 130 6.75 1.21 4.74
N PHE A 131 6.90 -0.03 4.28
CA PHE A 131 6.96 -1.17 5.20
C PHE A 131 8.17 -1.14 6.14
N PHE A 132 9.35 -0.77 5.65
CA PHE A 132 10.55 -0.63 6.49
C PHE A 132 10.45 0.55 7.46
N VAL A 133 9.93 1.68 6.99
CA VAL A 133 9.76 2.89 7.80
C VAL A 133 8.70 2.65 8.88
N LEU A 134 7.62 1.92 8.57
CA LEU A 134 6.61 1.52 9.55
C LEU A 134 7.19 0.65 10.66
N TYR A 135 8.02 -0.35 10.32
CA TYR A 135 8.71 -1.16 11.32
C TYR A 135 9.55 -0.28 12.26
N ALA A 136 10.34 0.63 11.70
CA ALA A 136 11.14 1.56 12.49
C ALA A 136 10.28 2.46 13.39
N GLY A 137 9.14 2.93 12.88
CA GLY A 137 8.18 3.76 13.63
C GLY A 137 7.64 3.03 14.85
N VAL A 138 7.08 1.84 14.67
CA VAL A 138 6.44 1.09 15.78
C VAL A 138 7.44 0.62 16.85
N HIS A 139 8.74 0.63 16.54
CA HIS A 139 9.84 0.31 17.47
C HIS A 139 10.52 1.56 18.07
N GLY A 140 9.84 2.70 18.09
CA GLY A 140 10.24 3.86 18.91
C GLY A 140 10.94 4.99 18.15
N LYS A 141 11.10 4.91 16.82
CA LYS A 141 11.59 6.04 16.01
C LYS A 141 10.42 6.93 15.60
N ALA A 142 10.02 7.87 16.45
CA ALA A 142 8.90 8.78 16.19
C ALA A 142 8.95 9.46 14.80
N VAL A 143 10.13 9.97 14.41
CA VAL A 143 10.34 10.63 13.10
C VAL A 143 9.98 9.71 11.92
N ALA A 144 10.15 8.40 12.05
CA ALA A 144 9.78 7.45 11.02
C ALA A 144 8.26 7.47 10.74
N PHE A 145 7.40 7.70 11.74
CA PHE A 145 5.95 7.83 11.49
C PHE A 145 5.57 9.05 10.67
N LYS A 146 6.26 10.19 10.88
CA LYS A 146 6.12 11.40 10.05
C LYS A 146 6.42 11.07 8.59
N VAL A 147 7.59 10.47 8.36
CA VAL A 147 8.03 10.05 7.03
C VAL A 147 7.05 9.06 6.43
N ASN A 148 6.59 8.07 7.21
CA ASN A 148 5.65 7.07 6.75
C ASN A 148 4.32 7.68 6.31
N ALA A 149 3.79 8.66 7.06
CA ALA A 149 2.56 9.36 6.69
C ALA A 149 2.70 10.10 5.35
N VAL A 150 3.83 10.78 5.13
CA VAL A 150 4.13 11.44 3.85
C VAL A 150 4.23 10.43 2.71
N LEU A 151 4.91 9.31 2.94
CA LEU A 151 5.03 8.24 1.94
C LEU A 151 3.67 7.62 1.61
N LEU A 152 2.77 7.45 2.58
CA LEU A 152 1.40 6.98 2.35
C LEU A 152 0.58 7.95 1.50
N ILE A 153 0.76 9.27 1.67
CA ILE A 153 0.13 10.27 0.81
C ILE A 153 0.65 10.14 -0.63
N ILE A 154 1.96 10.02 -0.81
CA ILE A 154 2.58 9.80 -2.13
C ILE A 154 2.04 8.51 -2.76
N LEU A 155 1.96 7.43 -1.98
CA LEU A 155 1.43 6.14 -2.40
C LEU A 155 -0.03 6.26 -2.86
N ALA A 156 -0.87 6.99 -2.11
CA ALA A 156 -2.27 7.23 -2.48
C ALA A 156 -2.36 7.99 -3.80
N LEU A 157 -1.59 9.07 -3.97
CA LEU A 157 -1.56 9.86 -5.21
C LEU A 157 -1.10 9.03 -6.42
N LEU A 158 -0.05 8.22 -6.25
CA LEU A 158 0.42 7.30 -7.29
C LEU A 158 -0.63 6.22 -7.63
N GLY A 159 -1.29 5.67 -6.61
CA GLY A 159 -2.38 4.70 -6.79
C GLY A 159 -3.56 5.30 -7.55
N PHE A 160 -3.97 6.52 -7.21
CA PHE A 160 -4.99 7.26 -7.95
C PHE A 160 -4.57 7.50 -9.40
N TYR A 161 -3.35 7.99 -9.63
CA TYR A 161 -2.83 8.21 -10.98
C TYR A 161 -2.90 6.94 -11.85
N LEU A 162 -2.48 5.79 -11.30
CA LEU A 162 -2.55 4.50 -11.99
C LEU A 162 -4.00 4.10 -12.27
N ALA A 163 -4.90 4.22 -11.29
CA ALA A 163 -6.32 3.88 -11.47
C ALA A 163 -6.99 4.74 -12.55
N PHE A 164 -6.76 6.06 -12.55
CA PHE A 164 -7.30 6.96 -13.57
C PHE A 164 -6.70 6.70 -14.95
N SER A 165 -5.42 6.38 -15.02
CA SER A 165 -4.74 6.02 -16.29
C SER A 165 -5.30 4.74 -16.91
N LEU A 166 -5.84 3.83 -16.09
CA LEU A 166 -6.52 2.61 -16.56
C LEU A 166 -7.96 2.87 -17.02
N ILE A 167 -8.66 3.83 -16.41
CA ILE A 167 -10.05 4.19 -16.77
C ILE A 167 -10.10 5.08 -18.01
N TYR A 168 -9.10 5.95 -18.20
CA TYR A 168 -9.00 6.87 -19.35
C TYR A 168 -7.74 6.61 -20.19
N PRO A 169 -7.65 5.45 -20.88
CA PRO A 169 -6.51 5.15 -21.73
C PRO A 169 -6.53 6.06 -22.96
N GLY A 170 -5.72 7.13 -22.93
CA GLY A 170 -5.54 8.09 -24.03
C GLY A 170 -5.87 9.56 -23.73
N GLY A 171 -6.24 9.92 -22.49
CA GLY A 171 -6.71 11.27 -22.16
C GLY A 171 -5.66 12.28 -21.69
N TYR A 172 -4.43 11.87 -21.37
CA TYR A 172 -3.39 12.80 -20.95
C TYR A 172 -2.40 13.05 -22.09
N VAL A 173 -2.67 14.12 -22.83
CA VAL A 173 -1.69 14.81 -23.66
C VAL A 173 -0.50 15.16 -22.75
N PRO A 174 0.74 14.79 -23.10
CA PRO A 174 1.91 15.12 -22.32
C PRO A 174 2.10 16.63 -22.31
N PHE A 175 2.63 17.15 -21.19
CA PHE A 175 3.11 18.52 -21.07
C PHE A 175 4.10 18.88 -22.18
#